data_AF-A0A4Q6AAH7-F1
#
_entry.id   AF-A0A4Q6AAH7-F1
#
_cell.length_a   1.000
_cell.length_b   1.000
_cell.length_c   1.000
_cell.angle_alpha   90.00
_cell.angle_beta   90.00
_cell.angle_gamma   90.00
#
_symmetry.space_group_name_H-M   'P 1'
#
loop_
_entity.id
_entity.type
_entity.pdbx_description
1 polymer ?
#
loop_
_entity_poly.entity_id
_entity_poly.type
_entity_poly.pdbx_seq_one_letter_code
_entity_poly.pdbx_strand_id
1 'polypeptide(L)'
;MTSVENTYTGFNSVLSILPLVTVIKRMVDEDKPGAKKLYQDLLTEIEAQPELLQPSINKEMLHRHEAVVEALLATIFPPSVSSNQGMYAITFPFSSETIYASPSFKRYFLKDGTAINVSDRRTTVDIAKASLSLAYNVILRKLYAASMPLTATSVHAFPDEENNLTTYYELNLNAEFVDVECINKEFKLPAGFSPYRTLE
;
A
#
# COMPACT_ATOMS: atom_id res chain seq x y z
N MET A 1 -9.33 20.77 -5.44
CA MET A 1 -8.75 19.42 -5.25
C MET A 1 -8.53 18.79 -6.61
N THR A 2 -7.36 18.20 -6.82
CA THR A 2 -6.94 17.54 -8.07
C THR A 2 -6.57 16.10 -7.75
N SER A 3 -6.91 15.16 -8.65
CA SER A 3 -6.51 13.75 -8.53
C SER A 3 -4.98 13.64 -8.51
N VAL A 4 -4.45 12.76 -7.67
CA VAL A 4 -3.03 12.41 -7.75
C VAL A 4 -2.81 11.62 -9.04
N GLU A 5 -2.19 12.24 -10.04
CA GLU A 5 -1.82 11.58 -11.29
C GLU A 5 -0.48 10.88 -11.15
N ASN A 6 -0.46 9.58 -11.41
CA ASN A 6 0.78 8.83 -11.51
C ASN A 6 1.52 9.20 -12.79
N THR A 7 2.75 9.67 -12.64
CA THR A 7 3.56 10.15 -13.76
C THR A 7 4.26 9.00 -14.52
N TYR A 8 4.03 7.73 -14.16
CA TYR A 8 4.86 6.61 -14.63
C TYR A 8 4.03 5.43 -15.12
N THR A 9 4.16 5.11 -16.41
CA THR A 9 3.45 4.04 -17.12
C THR A 9 4.25 2.72 -17.18
N GLY A 10 5.38 2.62 -16.47
CA GLY A 10 6.34 1.51 -16.62
C GLY A 10 6.12 0.32 -15.69
N PHE A 11 5.25 0.43 -14.68
CA PHE A 11 5.00 -0.65 -13.73
C PHE A 11 3.67 -1.33 -14.02
N ASN A 12 3.70 -2.66 -14.14
CA ASN A 12 2.48 -3.46 -14.13
C ASN A 12 2.00 -3.61 -12.68
N SER A 13 1.19 -2.66 -12.23
CA SER A 13 0.64 -2.65 -10.88
C SER A 13 -0.61 -3.54 -10.81
N VAL A 14 -0.53 -4.60 -10.01
CA VAL A 14 -1.60 -5.56 -9.83
C VAL A 14 -1.94 -5.73 -8.35
N LEU A 15 -3.20 -6.02 -8.05
CA LEU A 15 -3.64 -6.30 -6.70
C LEU A 15 -3.36 -7.77 -6.34
N SER A 16 -2.77 -8.00 -5.18
CA SER A 16 -2.63 -9.32 -4.55
C SER A 16 -2.66 -9.17 -3.04
N ILE A 17 -3.33 -10.10 -2.34
CA ILE A 17 -3.26 -10.21 -0.88
C ILE A 17 -2.11 -11.10 -0.40
N LEU A 18 -1.47 -11.84 -1.33
CA LEU A 18 -0.42 -12.81 -1.02
C LEU A 18 0.75 -12.24 -0.21
N PRO A 19 1.24 -11.00 -0.46
CA PRO A 19 2.33 -10.44 0.35
C PRO A 19 1.96 -10.31 1.84
N LEU A 20 0.73 -9.88 2.15
CA LEU A 20 0.25 -9.77 3.53
C LEU A 20 0.06 -11.16 4.15
N VAL A 21 -0.53 -12.11 3.41
CA VAL A 21 -0.67 -13.51 3.84
C VAL A 21 0.69 -14.13 4.17
N THR A 22 1.71 -13.85 3.35
CA THR A 22 3.08 -14.36 3.55
C THR A 22 3.68 -13.82 4.85
N VAL A 23 3.45 -12.54 5.17
CA VAL A 23 3.90 -11.95 6.44
C VAL A 23 3.21 -12.62 7.62
N ILE A 24 1.89 -12.84 7.55
CA ILE A 24 1.12 -13.51 8.60
C ILE A 24 1.58 -14.96 8.78
N LYS A 25 1.77 -15.70 7.69
CA LYS A 25 2.30 -17.06 7.71
C LYS A 25 3.64 -17.14 8.42
N ARG A 26 4.59 -16.25 8.07
CA ARG A 26 5.88 -16.16 8.75
C ARG A 26 5.72 -15.88 10.25
N MET A 27 4.80 -15.00 10.65
CA MET A 27 4.55 -14.72 12.08
C MET A 27 4.03 -15.95 12.85
N VAL A 28 3.26 -16.81 12.19
CA VAL A 28 2.77 -18.08 12.76
C VAL A 28 3.88 -19.13 12.83
N ASP A 29 4.73 -19.19 11.79
CA ASP A 29 5.84 -20.15 11.69
C ASP A 29 7.01 -19.84 12.64
N GLU A 30 7.19 -18.57 13.04
CA GLU A 30 8.20 -18.12 14.02
C GLU A 30 7.93 -18.57 15.48
N ASP A 31 7.05 -19.56 15.68
CA ASP A 31 6.67 -20.17 16.96
C ASP A 31 6.25 -19.18 18.06
N LYS A 32 5.59 -18.09 17.65
CA LYS A 32 4.98 -17.12 18.57
C LYS A 32 3.56 -17.60 18.93
N PRO A 33 3.30 -18.13 20.15
CA PRO A 33 2.03 -18.78 20.45
C PRO A 33 0.81 -17.85 20.33
N GLY A 34 0.99 -16.55 20.63
CA GLY A 34 -0.04 -15.53 20.45
C GLY A 34 -0.39 -15.27 18.99
N ALA A 35 0.61 -15.17 18.11
CA ALA A 35 0.40 -14.96 16.67
C ALA A 35 -0.31 -16.18 16.05
N LYS A 36 0.13 -17.40 16.42
CA LYS A 36 -0.54 -18.64 16.00
C LYS A 36 -2.01 -18.66 16.44
N LYS A 37 -2.29 -18.35 17.72
CA LYS A 37 -3.66 -18.31 18.23
C LYS A 37 -4.53 -17.27 17.51
N LEU A 38 -3.96 -16.14 17.11
CA LEU A 38 -4.71 -15.06 16.45
C LEU A 38 -4.94 -15.30 14.96
N TYR A 39 -3.99 -15.93 14.27
CA TYR A 39 -3.98 -15.94 12.80
C TYR A 39 -4.08 -17.32 12.14
N GLN A 40 -3.93 -18.43 12.87
CA GLN A 40 -3.94 -19.77 12.29
C GLN A 40 -5.26 -20.09 11.57
N ASP A 41 -6.39 -19.74 12.18
CA ASP A 41 -7.71 -20.03 11.61
C ASP A 41 -7.95 -19.18 10.36
N LEU A 42 -7.59 -17.89 10.41
CA LEU A 42 -7.64 -16.99 9.26
C LEU A 42 -6.78 -17.49 8.10
N LEU A 43 -5.55 -17.93 8.37
CA LEU A 43 -4.68 -18.52 7.34
C LEU A 43 -5.31 -19.76 6.72
N THR A 44 -5.91 -20.62 7.53
CA THR A 44 -6.56 -21.86 7.05
C THR A 44 -7.75 -21.53 6.14
N GLU A 45 -8.55 -20.52 6.49
CA GLU A 45 -9.67 -20.06 5.69
C GLU A 45 -9.23 -19.47 4.33
N ILE A 46 -8.17 -18.65 4.33
CA ILE A 46 -7.58 -18.10 3.10
C ILE A 46 -6.99 -19.21 2.22
N GLU A 47 -6.25 -20.16 2.81
CA GLU A 47 -5.64 -21.27 2.07
C GLU A 47 -6.69 -22.21 1.46
N ALA A 48 -7.90 -22.27 2.03
CA ALA A 48 -9.05 -22.99 1.46
C ALA A 48 -9.65 -22.30 0.23
N GLN A 49 -9.20 -21.08 -0.12
CA GLN A 49 -9.68 -20.28 -1.26
C GLN A 49 -8.51 -19.92 -2.19
N PRO A 50 -7.97 -20.87 -2.99
CA PRO A 50 -6.75 -20.66 -3.77
C PRO A 50 -6.81 -19.51 -4.79
N GLU A 51 -8.00 -19.13 -5.23
CA GLU A 51 -8.25 -17.97 -6.10
C GLU A 51 -7.84 -16.63 -5.48
N LEU A 52 -7.92 -16.49 -4.14
CA LEU A 52 -7.44 -15.31 -3.42
C LEU A 52 -5.92 -15.23 -3.32
N LEU A 53 -5.22 -16.34 -3.52
CA LEU A 53 -3.76 -16.38 -3.46
C LEU A 53 -3.10 -16.13 -4.82
N GLN A 54 -3.90 -15.95 -5.87
CA GLN A 54 -3.39 -15.58 -7.19
C GLN A 54 -3.03 -14.09 -7.24
N PRO A 55 -2.02 -13.70 -8.03
CA PRO A 55 -1.83 -12.29 -8.38
C PRO A 55 -2.99 -11.79 -9.25
N SER A 56 -3.20 -10.48 -9.29
CA SER A 56 -4.21 -9.81 -10.13
C SER A 56 -5.67 -10.11 -9.73
N ILE A 57 -5.95 -10.04 -8.43
CA ILE A 57 -7.31 -10.14 -7.89
C ILE A 57 -8.12 -8.92 -8.36
N ASN A 58 -9.37 -9.13 -8.77
CA ASN A 58 -10.27 -8.06 -9.16
C ASN A 58 -11.26 -7.69 -8.04
N LYS A 59 -11.98 -6.57 -8.20
CA LYS A 59 -12.95 -6.08 -7.20
C LYS A 59 -14.09 -7.07 -6.93
N GLU A 60 -14.51 -7.84 -7.93
CA GLU A 60 -15.57 -8.85 -7.80
C GLU A 60 -15.13 -10.03 -6.91
N MET A 61 -13.89 -10.48 -7.04
CA MET A 61 -13.31 -11.53 -6.19
C MET A 61 -13.18 -11.06 -4.75
N LEU A 62 -12.74 -9.82 -4.53
CA LEU A 62 -12.72 -9.24 -3.18
C LEU A 62 -14.13 -9.20 -2.55
N HIS A 63 -15.14 -8.81 -3.33
CA HIS A 63 -16.51 -8.73 -2.82
C HIS A 63 -17.09 -10.12 -2.51
N ARG A 64 -16.78 -11.13 -3.32
CA ARG A 64 -17.21 -12.52 -3.05
C ARG A 64 -16.69 -13.04 -1.71
N HIS A 65 -15.49 -12.61 -1.33
CA HIS A 65 -14.77 -13.06 -0.15
C HIS A 65 -14.63 -11.97 0.93
N GLU A 66 -15.59 -11.05 0.97
CA GLU A 66 -15.54 -9.82 1.78
C GLU A 66 -15.20 -10.10 3.25
N ALA A 67 -15.85 -11.07 3.89
CA ALA A 67 -15.61 -11.40 5.29
C ALA A 67 -14.14 -11.80 5.58
N VAL A 68 -13.55 -12.63 4.70
CA VAL A 68 -12.16 -13.08 4.84
C VAL A 68 -11.19 -11.93 4.56
N VAL A 69 -11.50 -11.11 3.56
CA VAL A 69 -10.72 -9.91 3.23
C VAL A 69 -10.77 -8.92 4.38
N GLU A 70 -11.93 -8.65 4.98
CA GLU A 70 -12.05 -7.77 6.14
C GLU A 70 -11.29 -8.30 7.36
N ALA A 71 -11.37 -9.60 7.64
CA ALA A 71 -10.60 -10.24 8.70
C ALA A 71 -9.08 -10.10 8.45
N LEU A 72 -8.64 -10.24 7.21
CA LEU A 72 -7.26 -10.00 6.80
C LEU A 72 -6.86 -8.53 7.00
N LEU A 73 -7.70 -7.57 6.61
CA LEU A 73 -7.44 -6.15 6.80
C LEU A 73 -7.44 -5.75 8.29
N ALA A 74 -8.23 -6.41 9.13
CA ALA A 74 -8.24 -6.18 10.57
C ALA A 74 -6.89 -6.50 11.24
N THR A 75 -6.01 -7.26 10.58
CA THR A 75 -4.64 -7.51 11.07
C THR A 75 -3.74 -6.28 10.98
N ILE A 76 -4.01 -5.37 10.04
CA ILE A 76 -3.26 -4.12 9.84
C ILE A 76 -4.05 -2.89 10.31
N PHE A 77 -5.38 -2.97 10.31
CA PHE A 77 -6.28 -1.91 10.75
C PHE A 77 -7.29 -2.46 11.77
N PRO A 78 -6.89 -2.60 13.05
CA PRO A 78 -7.74 -3.21 14.05
C PRO A 78 -9.08 -2.47 14.21
N PRO A 79 -10.22 -3.16 14.31
CA PRO A 79 -11.53 -2.53 14.46
C PRO A 79 -11.70 -1.82 15.81
N SER A 80 -10.82 -2.10 16.77
CA SER A 80 -10.75 -1.39 18.04
C SER A 80 -10.23 0.05 17.91
N VAL A 81 -9.56 0.38 16.80
CA VAL A 81 -9.22 1.76 16.48
C VAL A 81 -10.50 2.46 16.07
N SER A 82 -10.90 3.49 16.81
CA SER A 82 -12.14 4.21 16.51
C SER A 82 -12.17 4.69 15.05
N SER A 83 -13.36 4.68 14.43
CA SER A 83 -13.56 5.11 13.03
C SER A 83 -13.07 6.53 12.74
N ASN A 84 -12.94 7.36 13.77
CA ASN A 84 -12.41 8.73 13.72
C ASN A 84 -10.89 8.83 13.93
N GLN A 85 -10.21 7.78 14.38
CA GLN A 85 -8.76 7.77 14.61
C GLN A 85 -7.97 7.05 13.50
N GLY A 86 -8.60 6.13 12.77
CA GLY A 86 -7.97 5.45 11.64
C GLY A 86 -8.24 6.17 10.32
N MET A 87 -7.33 7.02 9.84
CA MET A 87 -7.38 7.60 8.49
C MET A 87 -6.41 6.86 7.59
N TYR A 88 -6.91 5.89 6.82
CA TYR A 88 -6.08 5.00 6.02
C TYR A 88 -6.79 4.58 4.74
N ALA A 89 -6.00 4.22 3.75
CA ALA A 89 -6.45 3.61 2.52
C ALA A 89 -5.43 2.60 2.01
N ILE A 90 -5.92 1.62 1.25
CA ILE A 90 -5.14 0.67 0.49
C ILE A 90 -5.35 1.03 -0.97
N THR A 91 -4.26 1.26 -1.69
CA THR A 91 -4.29 1.53 -3.12
C THR A 91 -3.70 0.36 -3.89
N PHE A 92 -3.94 0.33 -5.21
CA PHE A 92 -3.06 -0.47 -6.08
C PHE A 92 -1.61 -0.01 -5.87
N PRO A 93 -0.62 -0.93 -5.91
CA PRO A 93 0.78 -0.58 -5.68
C PRO A 93 1.21 0.64 -6.51
N PHE A 94 1.68 1.66 -5.80
CA PHE A 94 2.15 2.93 -6.38
C PHE A 94 1.10 3.65 -7.23
N SER A 95 -0.19 3.43 -6.97
CA SER A 95 -1.35 4.09 -7.57
C SER A 95 -2.09 4.98 -6.59
N SER A 96 -2.80 5.99 -7.12
CA SER A 96 -3.78 6.78 -6.38
C SER A 96 -5.17 6.14 -6.35
N GLU A 97 -5.40 5.05 -7.11
CA GLU A 97 -6.65 4.31 -7.07
C GLU A 97 -6.75 3.45 -5.80
N THR A 98 -7.72 3.75 -4.95
CA THR A 98 -8.02 3.00 -3.72
C THR A 98 -8.83 1.74 -3.99
N ILE A 99 -8.48 0.68 -3.28
CA ILE A 99 -9.22 -0.58 -3.18
C ILE A 99 -10.06 -0.59 -1.90
N TYR A 100 -9.47 -0.15 -0.79
CA TYR A 100 -10.13 -0.02 0.50
C TYR A 100 -9.78 1.33 1.12
N ALA A 101 -10.71 1.93 1.86
CA ALA A 101 -10.46 3.18 2.58
C ALA A 101 -11.37 3.27 3.81
N SER A 102 -10.83 3.82 4.90
CA SER A 102 -11.63 4.08 6.09
C SER A 102 -12.70 5.15 5.84
N PRO A 103 -13.82 5.17 6.58
CA PRO A 103 -14.88 6.17 6.37
C PRO A 103 -14.37 7.62 6.41
N SER A 104 -13.49 7.92 7.37
CA SER A 104 -12.86 9.24 7.49
C SER A 104 -11.98 9.56 6.28
N PHE A 105 -11.18 8.60 5.79
CA PHE A 105 -10.37 8.80 4.59
C PHE A 105 -11.24 9.08 3.36
N LYS A 106 -12.33 8.31 3.16
CA LYS A 106 -13.28 8.52 2.07
C LYS A 106 -13.83 9.94 2.09
N ARG A 107 -14.30 10.41 3.25
CA ARG A 107 -14.89 11.75 3.41
C ARG A 107 -13.95 12.88 2.99
N TYR A 108 -12.65 12.77 3.29
CA TYR A 108 -11.70 13.87 3.07
C TYR A 108 -10.97 13.80 1.73
N PHE A 109 -10.67 12.61 1.20
CA PHE A 109 -9.78 12.47 0.03
C PHE A 109 -10.41 11.77 -1.16
N LEU A 110 -11.59 11.16 -1.01
CA LEU A 110 -12.32 10.57 -2.14
C LEU A 110 -13.52 11.45 -2.45
N LYS A 111 -13.50 12.07 -3.63
CA LYS A 111 -14.59 12.96 -4.08
C LYS A 111 -15.59 12.15 -4.90
N ASP A 112 -15.27 11.96 -6.18
CA ASP A 112 -16.04 11.17 -7.14
C ASP A 112 -15.19 9.97 -7.58
N GLY A 113 -15.53 8.77 -7.09
CA GLY A 113 -14.83 7.53 -7.42
C GLY A 113 -13.77 7.10 -6.40
N THR A 114 -12.75 6.40 -6.89
CA THR A 114 -11.74 5.71 -6.05
C THR A 114 -10.36 6.37 -6.09
N ALA A 115 -10.17 7.45 -6.83
CA ALA A 115 -8.88 8.14 -6.89
C ALA A 115 -8.70 9.09 -5.70
N ILE A 116 -7.50 9.09 -5.11
CA ILE A 116 -7.12 10.04 -4.07
C ILE A 116 -7.02 11.45 -4.65
N ASN A 117 -7.73 12.40 -4.03
CA ASN A 117 -7.75 13.82 -4.39
C ASN A 117 -7.14 14.66 -3.27
N VAL A 118 -6.31 15.64 -3.66
CA VAL A 118 -5.66 16.58 -2.72
C VAL A 118 -5.88 18.02 -3.15
N SER A 119 -5.83 18.96 -2.20
CA SER A 119 -6.24 20.35 -2.39
C SER A 119 -5.42 21.12 -3.43
N ASP A 120 -4.11 20.87 -3.50
CA ASP A 120 -3.19 21.65 -4.33
C ASP A 120 -2.25 20.79 -5.20
N ARG A 121 -1.79 21.39 -6.30
CA ARG A 121 -0.95 20.72 -7.32
C ARG A 121 0.44 20.33 -6.79
N ARG A 122 1.00 21.09 -5.84
CA ARG A 122 2.33 20.78 -5.30
C ARG A 122 2.26 19.51 -4.46
N THR A 123 1.26 19.40 -3.58
CA THR A 123 0.98 18.17 -2.82
C THR A 123 0.79 16.98 -3.74
N THR A 124 0.04 17.12 -4.85
CA THR A 124 -0.09 16.06 -5.86
C THR A 124 1.29 15.58 -6.37
N VAL A 125 2.15 16.51 -6.78
CA VAL A 125 3.48 16.19 -7.32
C VAL A 125 4.39 15.55 -6.28
N ASP A 126 4.36 16.06 -5.05
CA ASP A 126 5.20 15.56 -3.97
C ASP A 126 4.81 14.13 -3.56
N ILE A 127 3.51 13.84 -3.47
CA ILE A 127 2.99 12.48 -3.21
C ILE A 127 3.36 11.53 -4.35
N ALA A 128 3.20 11.96 -5.62
CA ALA A 128 3.55 11.13 -6.78
C ALA A 128 5.05 10.80 -6.82
N LYS A 129 5.92 11.77 -6.49
CA LYS A 129 7.37 11.56 -6.37
C LYS A 129 7.70 10.60 -5.23
N ALA A 130 7.09 10.77 -4.06
CA ALA A 130 7.30 9.87 -2.91
C ALA A 130 6.88 8.43 -3.25
N SER A 131 5.72 8.26 -3.89
CA SER A 131 5.22 6.97 -4.37
C SER A 131 6.21 6.31 -5.35
N LEU A 132 6.75 7.07 -6.32
CA LEU A 132 7.75 6.55 -7.25
C LEU A 132 9.05 6.13 -6.55
N SER A 133 9.60 6.99 -5.69
CA SER A 133 10.81 6.69 -4.94
C SER A 133 10.63 5.41 -4.10
N LEU A 134 9.45 5.25 -3.51
CA LEU A 134 9.08 4.04 -2.76
C LEU A 134 9.01 2.80 -3.66
N ALA A 135 8.50 2.92 -4.89
CA ALA A 135 8.53 1.85 -5.88
C ALA A 135 9.95 1.38 -6.20
N TYR A 136 10.86 2.32 -6.44
CA TYR A 136 12.27 1.99 -6.65
C TYR A 136 12.92 1.38 -5.42
N ASN A 137 12.59 1.84 -4.22
CA ASN A 137 13.09 1.22 -2.98
C ASN A 137 12.66 -0.23 -2.86
N VAL A 138 11.41 -0.56 -3.20
CA VAL A 138 10.90 -1.94 -3.21
C VAL A 138 11.69 -2.78 -4.21
N ILE A 139 11.89 -2.29 -5.45
CA ILE A 139 12.68 -2.96 -6.49
C ILE A 139 14.11 -3.23 -6.01
N LEU A 140 14.80 -2.20 -5.53
CA LEU A 140 16.19 -2.26 -5.06
C LEU A 140 16.35 -3.25 -3.90
N ARG A 141 15.40 -3.24 -2.96
CA ARG A 141 15.43 -4.14 -1.81
C ARG A 141 15.17 -5.59 -2.19
N LYS A 142 14.15 -5.84 -3.01
CA LYS A 142 13.68 -7.20 -3.33
C LYS A 142 14.54 -7.90 -4.37
N LEU A 143 14.98 -7.20 -5.41
CA LEU A 143 15.74 -7.80 -6.51
C LEU A 143 17.27 -7.69 -6.32
N TYR A 144 17.73 -6.73 -5.52
CA TYR A 144 19.16 -6.43 -5.41
C TYR A 144 19.69 -6.41 -3.96
N ALA A 145 18.88 -6.87 -3.00
CA ALA A 145 19.22 -6.94 -1.58
C ALA A 145 19.75 -5.61 -0.99
N ALA A 146 19.39 -4.47 -1.57
CA ALA A 146 19.77 -3.17 -1.06
C ALA A 146 19.00 -2.83 0.22
N SER A 147 19.66 -2.14 1.16
CA SER A 147 19.02 -1.69 2.41
C SER A 147 18.23 -0.41 2.19
N MET A 148 17.04 -0.51 1.59
CA MET A 148 16.17 0.63 1.29
C MET A 148 14.93 0.67 2.21
N PRO A 149 14.45 1.87 2.60
CA PRO A 149 13.23 2.01 3.39
C PRO A 149 11.99 1.66 2.55
N LEU A 150 11.06 0.90 3.15
CA LEU A 150 9.76 0.55 2.57
C LEU A 150 8.62 1.44 3.08
N THR A 151 8.98 2.54 3.73
CA THR A 151 8.04 3.57 4.15
C THR A 151 8.54 4.93 3.72
N ALA A 152 7.61 5.85 3.48
CA ALA A 152 7.90 7.25 3.23
C ALA A 152 6.88 8.12 3.96
N THR A 153 7.35 9.16 4.65
CA THR A 153 6.50 10.11 5.36
C THR A 153 6.61 11.51 4.78
N SER A 154 5.51 12.25 4.83
CA SER A 154 5.43 13.63 4.36
C SER A 154 4.30 14.35 5.09
N VAL A 155 4.38 15.68 5.20
CA VAL A 155 3.34 16.49 5.85
C VAL A 155 2.75 17.44 4.82
N HIS A 156 1.41 17.45 4.73
CA HIS A 156 0.68 18.23 3.74
C HIS A 156 -0.41 19.08 4.41
N ALA A 157 -0.59 20.29 3.87
CA ALA A 157 -1.56 21.25 4.35
C ALA A 157 -2.90 21.07 3.62
N PHE A 158 -3.98 21.01 4.37
CA PHE A 158 -5.34 20.92 3.87
C PHE A 158 -6.15 22.08 4.46
N PRO A 159 -6.51 23.09 3.63
CA PRO A 159 -7.37 24.17 4.09
C PRO A 159 -8.78 23.63 4.33
N ASP A 160 -9.32 23.91 5.51
CA ASP A 160 -10.71 23.65 5.87
C ASP A 160 -11.55 24.89 5.56
N GLU A 161 -12.41 24.77 4.55
CA GLU A 161 -13.30 25.85 4.10
C GLU A 161 -14.39 26.18 5.13
N GLU A 162 -14.76 25.24 6.02
CA GLU A 162 -15.81 25.47 7.02
C GLU A 162 -15.28 26.25 8.23
N ASN A 163 -14.06 25.93 8.69
CA ASN A 163 -13.50 26.51 9.92
C ASN A 163 -12.49 27.63 9.67
N ASN A 164 -12.15 27.92 8.41
CA ASN A 164 -11.10 28.88 8.01
C ASN A 164 -9.74 28.59 8.70
N LEU A 165 -9.48 27.31 8.97
CA LEU A 165 -8.24 26.80 9.57
C LEU A 165 -7.53 25.89 8.58
N THR A 166 -6.21 25.78 8.72
CA THR A 166 -5.40 24.82 7.94
C THR A 166 -5.05 23.63 8.81
N THR A 167 -5.54 22.45 8.44
CA THR A 167 -5.17 21.20 9.09
C THR A 167 -3.96 20.60 8.36
N TYR A 168 -2.96 20.18 9.13
CA TYR A 168 -1.79 19.49 8.58
C TYR A 168 -1.93 18.00 8.84
N TYR A 169 -1.87 17.19 7.78
CA TYR A 169 -1.90 15.74 7.87
C TYR A 169 -0.51 15.17 7.55
N GLU A 170 -0.05 14.26 8.41
CA GLU A 170 1.08 13.39 8.10
C GLU A 170 0.59 12.23 7.22
N LEU A 171 1.13 12.14 6.01
CA LEU A 171 0.93 11.01 5.12
C LEU A 171 2.05 10.00 5.35
N ASN A 172 1.66 8.77 5.71
CA ASN A 172 2.55 7.62 5.79
C ASN A 172 2.25 6.66 4.64
N LEU A 173 3.18 6.54 3.69
CA LEU A 173 3.14 5.52 2.66
C LEU A 173 3.88 4.28 3.17
N ASN A 174 3.22 3.13 3.15
CA ASN A 174 3.80 1.85 3.58
C ASN A 174 3.72 0.82 2.43
N ALA A 175 4.90 0.34 2.00
CA ALA A 175 5.07 -0.68 0.96
C ALA A 175 5.63 -2.01 1.50
N GLU A 176 5.52 -2.27 2.81
CA GLU A 176 5.97 -3.53 3.44
C GLU A 176 5.22 -4.76 2.92
N PHE A 177 3.98 -4.56 2.45
CA PHE A 177 3.13 -5.59 1.87
C PHE A 177 3.09 -5.52 0.33
N VAL A 178 4.12 -4.95 -0.29
CA VAL A 178 4.29 -4.94 -1.75
C VAL A 178 5.39 -5.92 -2.13
N ASP A 179 5.16 -6.67 -3.21
CA ASP A 179 6.16 -7.53 -3.81
C ASP A 179 6.40 -7.15 -5.27
N VAL A 180 7.52 -7.62 -5.83
CA VAL A 180 7.93 -7.28 -7.20
C VAL A 180 8.46 -8.51 -7.93
N GLU A 181 8.02 -8.68 -9.16
CA GLU A 181 8.51 -9.71 -10.07
C GLU A 181 9.13 -9.07 -11.32
N CYS A 182 10.32 -9.53 -11.70
CA CYS A 182 10.93 -9.13 -12.96
C CYS A 182 10.39 -9.99 -14.11
N ILE A 183 9.66 -9.37 -15.03
CA ILE A 183 9.10 -10.05 -16.22
C ILE A 183 10.23 -10.64 -17.08
N ASN A 184 11.33 -9.90 -17.25
CA ASN A 184 12.51 -10.39 -17.94
C ASN A 184 13.49 -11.03 -16.94
N LYS A 185 13.44 -12.36 -16.81
CA LYS A 185 14.33 -13.13 -15.92
C LYS A 185 15.80 -13.07 -16.33
N GLU A 186 16.10 -12.70 -17.57
CA GLU A 186 17.47 -12.55 -18.08
C GLU A 186 18.03 -11.14 -17.88
N PHE A 187 17.21 -10.20 -17.37
CA PHE A 187 17.66 -8.84 -17.11
C PHE A 187 18.74 -8.83 -16.03
N LYS A 188 19.94 -8.38 -16.41
CA LYS A 188 21.06 -8.14 -15.49
C LYS A 188 21.27 -6.64 -15.33
N LEU A 189 21.43 -6.18 -14.09
CA LEU A 189 21.87 -4.80 -13.84
C LEU A 189 23.18 -4.55 -14.60
N PRO A 190 23.36 -3.36 -15.20
CA PRO A 190 24.66 -2.96 -15.72
C PRO A 190 25.70 -3.01 -14.59
N ALA A 191 26.83 -3.67 -14.83
CA ALA A 191 27.89 -3.86 -13.84
C ALA A 191 28.50 -2.54 -13.29
N GLY A 192 28.18 -1.39 -13.89
CA GLY A 192 28.65 -0.06 -13.49
C GLY A 192 27.71 0.72 -12.57
N PHE A 193 26.59 0.15 -12.08
CA PHE A 193 25.70 0.87 -11.17
C PHE A 193 26.29 0.92 -9.76
N SER A 194 27.03 1.98 -9.44
CA SER A 194 27.48 2.28 -8.07
C SER A 194 26.40 3.10 -7.35
N PRO A 195 25.79 2.61 -6.25
CA PRO A 195 24.78 3.35 -5.49
C PRO A 195 25.32 4.64 -4.86
N TYR A 196 26.64 4.87 -4.90
CA TYR A 196 27.30 6.06 -4.35
C TYR A 196 27.46 7.23 -5.35
N ARG A 197 27.01 7.09 -6.61
CA ARG A 197 27.05 8.18 -7.59
C ARG A 197 25.65 8.59 -8.05
N THR A 198 24.87 9.19 -7.17
CA THR A 198 23.80 10.10 -7.61
C THR A 198 23.32 10.92 -6.43
N LEU A 199 23.83 12.15 -6.35
CA LEU A 199 23.18 13.42 -5.97
C LEU A 199 24.32 14.42 -5.77
N GLU A 200 24.89 14.90 -6.89
CA GLU A 200 25.44 16.27 -6.97
C GLU A 200 24.41 17.14 -7.69
#